data_AF-A0A9W7DHB5-F1
#
_entry.id   AF-A0A9W7DHB5-F1
#
_cell.length_a   1.000
_cell.length_b   1.000
_cell.length_c   1.000
_cell.angle_alpha   90.00
_cell.angle_beta   90.00
_cell.angle_gamma   90.00
#
_symmetry.space_group_name_H-M   'P 1'
#
loop_
_entity.id
_entity.type
_entity.pdbx_description
1 polymer ?
#
loop_
_entity_poly.entity_id
_entity_poly.type
_entity_poly.pdbx_seq_one_letter_code
_entity_poly.pdbx_strand_id
1 'polypeptide(L)'
;MGLIPAITYLFLMFTFIPFMFLKYGGDNSTETHNSNGFKGLFPNSKLSTYLSCLLSLESMILLGLLDDLFDIRWRHKFFLPSIASIPMLIVYYIHFNKTSVLIPRFVAKRLPDYIISENSINLGWLYYVYMGSVSIFCPNSVNILAGINGLEVGQTIVITVLLLMNDFYYLVVGAGGNVDAYSIHMFSVCFLIPFLGISTSLLKYNWFPSKVFVGDTWCYFSGMVFAVVGISGHFAKTLMLFFIPQIINFIYSAPQLFGIIDCPRHRLPKFNKDDGLLYNSYTEYEGEGNKPLNLKLYPIMNFLEKLKLISLVKKQKGDKEIIIKSSNLTIINLTIIWTGPIREDKLCLTIMILQFAVGLTMLILRHSLAPMLFGFDNSWTMLNRFY
;
A
#
# COMPACT_ATOMS: atom_id res chain seq x y z
N MET A 1 -6.63 0.64 19.24
CA MET A 1 -6.11 2.01 19.52
C MET A 1 -5.85 2.83 18.26
N GLY A 2 -5.84 2.24 17.06
CA GLY A 2 -5.65 2.94 15.79
C GLY A 2 -6.70 4.01 15.46
N LEU A 3 -7.91 3.91 16.03
CA LEU A 3 -8.96 4.90 15.87
C LEU A 3 -8.55 6.31 16.34
N ILE A 4 -7.86 6.42 17.49
CA ILE A 4 -7.48 7.71 18.08
C ILE A 4 -6.59 8.54 17.13
N PRO A 5 -5.46 8.02 16.63
CA PRO A 5 -4.65 8.76 15.67
C PRO A 5 -5.39 9.00 14.35
N ALA A 6 -6.22 8.07 13.88
CA ALA A 6 -6.98 8.26 12.64
C ALA A 6 -8.00 9.42 12.74
N ILE A 7 -8.74 9.52 13.85
CA ILE A 7 -9.61 10.66 14.15
C ILE A 7 -8.80 11.95 14.30
N THR A 8 -7.66 11.90 15.01
CA THR A 8 -6.76 13.05 15.17
C THR A 8 -6.29 13.57 13.81
N TYR A 9 -5.96 12.66 12.88
CA TYR A 9 -5.60 13.00 11.52
C TYR A 9 -6.75 13.65 10.76
N LEU A 10 -7.98 13.13 10.84
CA LEU A 10 -9.13 13.77 10.20
C LEU A 10 -9.34 15.21 10.71
N PHE A 11 -9.31 15.43 12.03
CA PHE A 11 -9.43 16.77 12.59
C PHE A 11 -8.31 17.69 12.11
N LEU A 12 -7.07 17.20 12.10
CA LEU A 12 -5.93 17.97 11.59
C LEU A 12 -6.17 18.36 10.13
N MET A 13 -6.60 17.42 9.29
CA MET A 13 -6.88 17.67 7.88
C MET A 13 -8.04 18.67 7.68
N PHE A 14 -9.13 18.56 8.45
CA PHE A 14 -10.21 19.55 8.41
C PHE A 14 -9.73 20.95 8.80
N THR A 15 -8.96 21.07 9.87
CA THR A 15 -8.38 22.36 10.29
C THR A 15 -7.31 22.89 9.34
N PHE A 16 -6.74 22.03 8.49
CA PHE A 16 -5.76 22.40 7.48
C PHE A 16 -6.39 22.99 6.21
N ILE A 17 -7.69 22.76 5.97
CA ILE A 17 -8.41 23.26 4.78
C ILE A 17 -8.20 24.76 4.57
N PRO A 18 -8.43 25.65 5.56
CA PRO A 18 -8.25 27.08 5.34
C PRO A 18 -6.83 27.37 4.84
N PHE A 19 -5.80 26.84 5.49
CA PHE A 19 -4.40 27.10 5.14
C PHE A 19 -4.04 26.66 3.72
N MET A 20 -4.59 25.53 3.25
CA MET A 20 -4.39 25.07 1.87
C MET A 20 -5.00 26.02 0.83
N PHE A 21 -6.11 26.69 1.18
CA PHE A 21 -6.89 27.52 0.25
C PHE A 21 -6.84 29.03 0.53
N LEU A 22 -6.16 29.49 1.60
CA LEU A 22 -6.08 30.90 2.04
C LEU A 22 -5.64 31.84 0.91
N LYS A 23 -4.67 31.43 0.08
CA LYS A 23 -4.15 32.22 -1.05
C LYS A 23 -5.21 32.49 -2.14
N TYR A 24 -6.29 31.72 -2.16
CA TYR A 24 -7.40 31.88 -3.10
C TYR A 24 -8.58 32.64 -2.50
N GLY A 25 -8.57 32.91 -1.19
CA GLY A 25 -9.65 33.56 -0.45
C GLY A 25 -9.42 35.05 -0.16
N GLY A 26 -8.26 35.61 -0.51
CA GLY A 26 -7.95 37.02 -0.28
C GLY A 26 -7.32 37.67 -1.51
N ASP A 27 -8.12 38.39 -2.30
CA ASP A 27 -8.04 39.86 -2.45
C ASP A 27 -9.06 40.29 -3.54
N ASN A 28 -10.17 40.89 -3.14
CA ASN A 28 -11.06 41.64 -4.04
C ASN A 28 -10.61 43.12 -4.14
N SER A 29 -9.43 43.48 -3.61
CA SER A 29 -9.07 44.88 -3.30
C SER A 29 -7.73 45.37 -3.82
N THR A 30 -7.16 44.76 -4.86
CA THR A 30 -6.16 45.47 -5.69
C THR A 30 -6.48 45.30 -7.17
N GLU A 31 -7.36 46.19 -7.63
CA GLU A 31 -7.46 46.55 -9.04
C GLU A 31 -6.08 46.97 -9.56
N THR A 32 -5.49 46.17 -10.43
CA THR A 32 -4.58 46.69 -11.45
C THR A 32 -4.93 45.99 -12.74
N HIS A 33 -5.58 46.77 -13.61
CA HIS A 33 -5.97 46.43 -14.96
C HIS A 33 -4.85 45.68 -15.70
N ASN A 34 -5.11 44.45 -16.11
CA ASN A 34 -4.59 43.91 -17.36
C ASN A 34 -5.53 42.82 -17.88
N SER A 35 -6.03 43.08 -19.08
CA SER A 35 -6.95 42.31 -19.92
C SER A 35 -6.55 40.84 -20.07
N ASN A 36 -7.35 39.95 -19.50
CA ASN A 36 -7.87 38.69 -20.06
C ASN A 36 -8.70 38.01 -18.95
N GLY A 37 -10.03 37.95 -19.14
CA GLY A 37 -11.06 37.78 -18.11
C GLY A 37 -11.17 36.42 -17.41
N PHE A 38 -10.08 35.90 -16.84
CA PHE A 38 -10.11 34.68 -16.01
C PHE A 38 -9.07 34.73 -14.87
N LYS A 39 -9.18 35.72 -13.97
CA LYS A 39 -8.44 35.78 -12.70
C LYS A 39 -9.43 35.93 -11.54
N GLY A 40 -9.36 35.04 -10.53
CA GLY A 40 -10.03 35.24 -9.24
C GLY A 40 -11.06 34.19 -8.78
N LEU A 41 -11.29 33.10 -9.52
CA LEU A 41 -12.24 32.07 -9.08
C LEU A 41 -11.57 31.08 -8.10
N PHE A 42 -12.23 30.85 -6.96
CA PHE A 42 -11.83 29.85 -5.97
C PHE A 42 -11.67 28.46 -6.63
N PRO A 43 -10.60 27.70 -6.32
CA PRO A 43 -10.29 26.44 -7.00
C PRO A 43 -11.18 25.28 -6.51
N ASN A 44 -12.46 25.31 -6.90
CA ASN A 44 -13.48 24.33 -6.52
C ASN A 44 -13.09 22.89 -6.86
N SER A 45 -12.37 22.66 -7.96
CA SER A 45 -11.90 21.31 -8.35
C SER A 45 -10.88 20.73 -7.37
N LYS A 46 -9.93 21.56 -6.90
CA LYS A 46 -8.94 21.16 -5.90
C LYS A 46 -9.59 20.90 -4.54
N LEU A 47 -10.54 21.76 -4.15
CA LEU A 47 -11.31 21.53 -2.91
C LEU A 47 -12.15 20.25 -2.99
N SER A 48 -12.86 20.01 -4.09
CA SER A 48 -13.64 18.79 -4.34
C SER A 48 -12.77 17.53 -4.27
N THR A 49 -11.57 17.58 -4.86
CA THR A 49 -10.56 16.51 -4.76
C THR A 49 -10.15 16.29 -3.31
N TYR A 50 -9.80 17.34 -2.59
CA TYR A 50 -9.42 17.25 -1.18
C TYR A 50 -10.54 16.68 -0.29
N LEU A 51 -11.76 17.19 -0.43
CA LEU A 51 -12.91 16.76 0.37
C LEU A 51 -13.33 15.32 0.06
N SER A 52 -13.30 14.89 -1.20
CA SER A 52 -13.61 13.49 -1.55
C SER A 52 -12.57 12.51 -0.99
N CYS A 53 -11.29 12.92 -0.96
CA CYS A 53 -10.23 12.17 -0.29
C CYS A 53 -10.52 12.02 1.21
N LEU A 54 -10.91 13.11 1.89
CA LEU A 54 -11.27 13.05 3.31
C LEU A 54 -12.52 12.21 3.57
N LEU A 55 -13.54 12.32 2.72
CA LEU A 55 -14.76 11.51 2.84
C LEU A 55 -14.47 10.02 2.66
N SER A 56 -13.56 9.66 1.74
CA SER A 56 -13.09 8.28 1.58
C SER A 56 -12.32 7.79 2.81
N LEU A 57 -11.50 8.64 3.43
CA LEU A 57 -10.79 8.31 4.66
C LEU A 57 -11.72 8.16 5.86
N GLU A 58 -12.69 9.05 6.01
CA GLU A 58 -13.72 8.99 7.05
C GLU A 58 -14.54 7.70 6.93
N SER A 59 -15.01 7.40 5.71
CA SER A 59 -15.73 6.17 5.41
C SER A 59 -14.90 4.93 5.77
N MET A 60 -13.60 4.95 5.46
CA MET A 60 -12.70 3.86 5.80
C MET A 60 -12.49 3.71 7.31
N ILE A 61 -12.32 4.82 8.03
CA ILE A 61 -12.16 4.81 9.49
C ILE A 61 -13.41 4.23 10.15
N LEU A 62 -14.60 4.63 9.69
CA LEU A 62 -15.85 4.08 10.19
C LEU A 62 -15.94 2.57 9.92
N LEU A 63 -15.63 2.12 8.70
CA LEU A 63 -15.70 0.69 8.35
C LEU A 63 -14.67 -0.15 9.11
N GLY A 64 -13.47 0.38 9.33
CA GLY A 64 -12.45 -0.28 10.16
C GLY A 64 -12.85 -0.35 11.64
N LEU A 65 -13.51 0.68 12.17
CA LEU A 65 -14.09 0.64 13.51
C LEU A 65 -15.19 -0.41 13.62
N LEU A 66 -16.09 -0.47 12.64
CA LEU A 66 -17.14 -1.48 12.60
C LEU A 66 -16.55 -2.90 12.51
N ASP A 67 -15.48 -3.08 11.75
CA ASP A 67 -14.79 -4.37 11.66
C ASP A 67 -14.15 -4.79 13.00
N ASP A 68 -13.46 -3.86 13.68
CA ASP A 68 -12.90 -4.08 15.01
C ASP A 68 -13.98 -4.39 16.08
N LEU A 69 -15.18 -3.82 15.95
CA LEU A 69 -16.29 -4.02 16.91
C LEU A 69 -17.13 -5.27 16.63
N PHE A 70 -17.33 -5.63 15.37
CA PHE A 70 -18.29 -6.66 14.95
C PHE A 70 -17.65 -7.93 14.36
N ASP A 71 -16.32 -7.99 14.19
CA ASP A 71 -15.57 -9.12 13.58
C ASP A 71 -16.23 -9.57 12.26
N ILE A 72 -16.26 -8.66 11.27
CA ILE A 72 -17.02 -8.86 10.04
C ILE A 72 -16.40 -10.01 9.23
N ARG A 73 -17.26 -10.86 8.66
CA ARG A 73 -16.81 -12.01 7.83
C ARG A 73 -15.94 -11.54 6.66
N TRP A 74 -14.85 -12.28 6.41
CA TRP A 74 -13.82 -11.96 5.39
C TRP A 74 -14.36 -11.60 4.00
N ARG A 75 -15.45 -12.24 3.55
CA ARG A 75 -16.07 -12.00 2.24
C ARG A 75 -16.63 -10.58 2.08
N HIS A 76 -17.10 -9.98 3.15
CA HIS A 76 -17.59 -8.59 3.14
C HIS A 76 -16.41 -7.64 3.33
N LYS A 77 -15.53 -8.01 4.28
CA LYS A 77 -14.28 -7.31 4.63
C LYS A 77 -13.42 -6.98 3.40
N PHE A 78 -13.33 -7.90 2.44
CA PHE A 78 -12.58 -7.69 1.20
C PHE A 78 -13.05 -6.49 0.37
N PHE A 79 -14.36 -6.23 0.28
CA PHE A 79 -14.93 -5.18 -0.59
C PHE A 79 -15.20 -3.85 0.11
N LEU A 80 -15.17 -3.78 1.45
CA LEU A 80 -15.37 -2.54 2.21
C LEU A 80 -14.47 -1.38 1.73
N PRO A 81 -13.18 -1.59 1.43
CA PRO A 81 -12.34 -0.51 0.93
C PRO A 81 -12.77 0.08 -0.41
N SER A 82 -13.32 -0.75 -1.30
CA SER A 82 -13.80 -0.29 -2.61
C SER A 82 -14.96 0.68 -2.43
N ILE A 83 -15.91 0.33 -1.54
CA ILE A 83 -17.06 1.17 -1.20
C ILE A 83 -16.60 2.49 -0.59
N ALA A 84 -15.64 2.45 0.35
CA ALA A 84 -15.06 3.64 0.95
C ALA A 84 -14.38 4.56 -0.09
N SER A 85 -13.82 4.02 -1.17
CA SER A 85 -13.14 4.79 -2.22
C SER A 85 -14.05 5.45 -3.27
N ILE A 86 -15.35 5.16 -3.26
CA ILE A 86 -16.32 5.68 -4.25
C ILE A 86 -16.28 7.21 -4.38
N PRO A 87 -16.28 8.02 -3.29
CA PRO A 87 -16.23 9.48 -3.40
C PRO A 87 -15.06 9.98 -4.24
N MET A 88 -13.85 9.49 -3.95
CA MET A 88 -12.65 9.85 -4.69
C MET A 88 -12.71 9.40 -6.15
N LEU A 89 -13.24 8.19 -6.44
CA LEU A 89 -13.35 7.68 -7.82
C LEU A 89 -14.33 8.52 -8.67
N ILE A 90 -15.45 8.96 -8.09
CA ILE A 90 -16.42 9.82 -8.78
C ILE A 90 -15.79 11.18 -9.09
N VAL A 91 -15.11 11.78 -8.12
CA VAL A 91 -14.41 13.06 -8.33
C VAL A 91 -13.28 12.92 -9.35
N TYR A 92 -12.57 11.80 -9.35
CA TYR A 92 -11.57 11.50 -10.38
C TYR A 92 -12.19 11.47 -11.78
N TYR A 93 -13.35 10.82 -11.92
CA TYR A 93 -14.10 10.74 -13.17
C TYR A 93 -14.57 12.12 -13.65
N ILE A 94 -15.06 12.97 -12.76
CA ILE A 94 -15.60 14.29 -13.14
C ILE A 94 -14.48 15.26 -13.52
N HIS A 95 -13.38 15.29 -12.77
CA HIS A 95 -12.36 16.34 -12.94
C HIS A 95 -11.18 15.96 -13.83
N PHE A 96 -10.76 14.69 -13.83
CA PHE A 96 -9.56 14.27 -14.57
C PHE A 96 -9.91 13.38 -15.76
N ASN A 97 -10.68 12.31 -15.51
CA ASN A 97 -11.04 11.27 -16.48
C ASN A 97 -9.85 10.76 -17.34
N LYS A 98 -8.64 10.76 -16.79
CA LYS A 98 -7.43 10.28 -17.49
C LYS A 98 -7.27 8.80 -17.23
N THR A 99 -7.56 7.99 -18.25
CA THR A 99 -7.56 6.52 -18.19
C THR A 99 -6.47 5.87 -19.03
N SER A 100 -5.57 6.68 -19.58
CA SER A 100 -4.44 6.22 -20.39
C SER A 100 -3.25 5.83 -19.53
N VAL A 101 -2.65 4.66 -19.82
CA VAL A 101 -1.49 4.14 -19.12
C VAL A 101 -0.33 3.98 -20.10
N LEU A 102 0.84 4.50 -19.73
CA LEU A 102 2.08 4.31 -20.48
C LEU A 102 2.56 2.84 -20.43
N ILE A 103 2.99 2.35 -21.57
CA ILE A 103 3.57 1.02 -21.78
C ILE A 103 5.08 1.17 -22.08
N PRO A 104 5.96 0.28 -21.61
CA PRO A 104 7.38 0.31 -21.96
C PRO A 104 7.59 0.24 -23.49
N ARG A 105 8.57 0.98 -24.02
CA ARG A 105 8.80 1.07 -25.48
C ARG A 105 8.99 -0.29 -26.16
N PHE A 106 9.64 -1.22 -25.48
CA PHE A 106 9.88 -2.57 -26.03
C PHE A 106 8.60 -3.42 -26.14
N VAL A 107 7.60 -3.16 -25.30
CA VAL A 107 6.27 -3.80 -25.38
C VAL A 107 5.42 -3.07 -26.42
N ALA A 108 5.46 -1.74 -26.44
CA ALA A 108 4.70 -0.94 -27.40
C ALA A 108 5.04 -1.31 -28.85
N LYS A 109 6.32 -1.53 -29.16
CA LYS A 109 6.80 -1.98 -30.49
C LYS A 109 6.26 -3.36 -30.92
N ARG A 110 5.76 -4.18 -30.00
CA ARG A 110 5.25 -5.54 -30.29
C ARG A 110 3.73 -5.59 -30.44
N LEU A 111 3.04 -4.49 -30.17
CA LEU A 111 1.59 -4.43 -30.20
C LEU A 111 1.12 -3.69 -31.46
N PRO A 112 -0.04 -4.05 -32.04
CA PRO A 112 -0.57 -3.38 -33.22
C PRO A 112 -0.88 -1.90 -32.99
N ASP A 113 -0.62 -1.07 -34.01
CA ASP A 113 -0.82 0.40 -33.96
C ASP A 113 -2.28 0.82 -33.70
N TYR A 114 -3.27 -0.05 -33.93
CA TYR A 114 -4.67 0.25 -33.59
C TYR A 114 -4.98 0.13 -32.09
N ILE A 115 -4.13 -0.55 -31.32
CA ILE A 115 -4.28 -0.72 -29.86
C ILE A 115 -3.51 0.37 -29.10
N ILE A 116 -2.41 0.86 -29.65
CA ILE A 116 -1.50 1.79 -28.99
C ILE A 116 -1.48 3.13 -29.71
N SER A 117 -1.73 4.19 -28.95
CA SER A 117 -1.45 5.55 -29.39
C SER A 117 -0.25 6.08 -28.60
N GLU A 118 0.85 6.36 -29.31
CA GLU A 118 2.04 7.03 -28.76
C GLU A 118 2.60 6.42 -27.45
N ASN A 119 2.83 5.10 -27.41
CA ASN A 119 3.28 4.35 -26.23
C ASN A 119 2.32 4.37 -25.02
N SER A 120 1.05 4.69 -25.24
CA SER A 120 0.00 4.63 -24.23
C SER A 120 -1.18 3.76 -24.68
N ILE A 121 -1.83 3.12 -23.71
CA ILE A 121 -3.08 2.40 -23.93
C ILE A 121 -4.19 3.05 -23.11
N ASN A 122 -5.33 3.31 -23.74
CA ASN A 122 -6.51 3.78 -23.02
C ASN A 122 -7.25 2.56 -22.45
N LEU A 123 -7.31 2.46 -21.12
CA LEU A 123 -8.00 1.37 -20.44
C LEU A 123 -9.50 1.65 -20.21
N GLY A 124 -9.95 2.90 -20.37
CA GLY A 124 -11.32 3.31 -20.11
C GLY A 124 -11.79 2.89 -18.70
N TRP A 125 -12.93 2.19 -18.63
CA TRP A 125 -13.51 1.71 -17.37
C TRP A 125 -12.59 0.75 -16.58
N LEU A 126 -11.70 0.01 -17.26
CA LEU A 126 -10.73 -0.88 -16.59
C LEU A 126 -9.74 -0.09 -15.74
N TYR A 127 -9.49 1.19 -16.05
CA TYR A 127 -8.67 2.06 -15.20
C TYR A 127 -9.34 2.33 -13.85
N TYR A 128 -10.67 2.47 -13.81
CA TYR A 128 -11.43 2.62 -12.58
C TYR A 128 -11.45 1.33 -11.75
N VAL A 129 -11.52 0.17 -12.41
CA VAL A 129 -11.34 -1.13 -11.73
C VAL A 129 -9.95 -1.24 -11.13
N TYR A 130 -8.92 -0.78 -11.85
CA TYR A 130 -7.56 -0.72 -11.32
C TYR A 130 -7.48 0.18 -10.08
N MET A 131 -8.02 1.40 -10.11
CA MET A 131 -8.01 2.30 -8.94
C MET A 131 -8.78 1.71 -7.76
N GLY A 132 -9.95 1.11 -8.00
CA GLY A 132 -10.69 0.37 -6.97
C GLY A 132 -9.90 -0.85 -6.43
N SER A 133 -9.13 -1.52 -7.28
CA SER A 133 -8.26 -2.63 -6.85
C SER A 133 -7.09 -2.13 -5.99
N VAL A 134 -6.53 -0.96 -6.30
CA VAL A 134 -5.52 -0.30 -5.45
C VAL A 134 -6.12 0.07 -4.09
N SER A 135 -7.34 0.61 -4.05
CA SER A 135 -8.02 0.95 -2.80
C SER A 135 -8.41 -0.27 -1.97
N ILE A 136 -8.67 -1.43 -2.58
CA ILE A 136 -8.81 -2.72 -1.89
C ILE A 136 -7.45 -3.24 -1.39
N PHE A 137 -6.45 -3.21 -2.25
CA PHE A 137 -5.17 -3.84 -2.01
C PHE A 137 -4.41 -3.16 -0.87
N CYS A 138 -4.27 -1.83 -0.87
CA CYS A 138 -3.46 -1.13 0.13
C CYS A 138 -3.90 -1.44 1.58
N PRO A 139 -5.17 -1.22 1.99
CA PRO A 139 -5.72 -1.61 3.30
C PRO A 139 -5.49 -3.07 3.69
N ASN A 140 -5.87 -4.00 2.81
CA ASN A 140 -5.81 -5.42 3.12
C ASN A 140 -4.37 -5.93 3.17
N SER A 141 -3.48 -5.38 2.33
CA SER A 141 -2.08 -5.80 2.27
C SER A 141 -1.29 -5.42 3.53
N VAL A 142 -1.59 -4.26 4.13
CA VAL A 142 -1.07 -3.88 5.46
C VAL A 142 -1.64 -4.83 6.53
N ASN A 143 -2.95 -5.13 6.46
CA ASN A 143 -3.62 -5.99 7.42
C ASN A 143 -3.08 -7.44 7.42
N ILE A 144 -2.81 -8.03 6.26
CA ILE A 144 -2.26 -9.41 6.20
C ILE A 144 -0.76 -9.50 6.52
N LEU A 145 -0.04 -8.38 6.54
CA LEU A 145 1.36 -8.29 6.97
C LEU A 145 1.43 -7.72 8.39
N ALA A 146 0.86 -8.43 9.36
CA ALA A 146 0.61 -7.92 10.70
C ALA A 146 0.87 -8.98 11.79
N GLY A 147 0.82 -8.53 13.06
CA GLY A 147 0.77 -9.36 14.25
C GLY A 147 2.11 -9.66 14.93
N ILE A 148 3.11 -8.81 14.72
CA ILE A 148 4.22 -8.63 15.65
C ILE A 148 4.29 -7.16 16.07
N ASN A 149 4.70 -6.91 17.31
CA ASN A 149 4.69 -5.59 17.94
C ASN A 149 5.44 -4.54 17.11
N GLY A 150 4.72 -3.52 16.65
CA GLY A 150 5.27 -2.39 15.89
C GLY A 150 5.18 -2.54 14.37
N LEU A 151 4.82 -3.69 13.81
CA LEU A 151 4.95 -3.94 12.37
C LEU A 151 3.93 -3.19 11.52
N GLU A 152 2.67 -3.10 11.94
CA GLU A 152 1.59 -2.43 11.19
C GLU A 152 1.87 -0.92 11.07
N VAL A 153 2.35 -0.31 12.15
CA VAL A 153 2.69 1.12 12.17
C VAL A 153 4.07 1.36 11.55
N GLY A 154 5.03 0.48 11.83
CA GLY A 154 6.40 0.59 11.32
C GLY A 154 6.46 0.50 9.78
N GLN A 155 5.77 -0.49 9.19
CA GLN A 155 5.74 -0.64 7.74
C GLN A 155 5.07 0.54 7.02
N THR A 156 4.06 1.14 7.65
CA THR A 156 3.33 2.28 7.08
C THR A 156 4.20 3.54 7.17
N ILE A 157 4.93 3.75 8.26
CA ILE A 157 5.96 4.81 8.37
C ILE A 157 7.02 4.65 7.28
N VAL A 158 7.54 3.43 7.05
CA VAL A 158 8.56 3.19 6.02
C VAL A 158 8.04 3.59 4.63
N ILE A 159 6.82 3.20 4.28
CA ILE A 159 6.18 3.59 3.01
C ILE A 159 6.01 5.11 2.92
N THR A 160 5.53 5.75 3.98
CA THR A 160 5.36 7.20 4.04
C THR A 160 6.68 7.94 3.82
N VAL A 161 7.77 7.48 4.44
CA VAL A 161 9.10 8.08 4.24
C VAL A 161 9.56 7.93 2.79
N LEU A 162 9.39 6.76 2.18
CA LEU A 162 9.74 6.55 0.77
C LEU A 162 8.91 7.41 -0.19
N LEU A 163 7.60 7.56 0.08
CA LEU A 163 6.73 8.45 -0.67
C LEU A 163 7.15 9.92 -0.51
N LEU A 164 7.45 10.37 0.71
CA LEU A 164 7.95 11.72 0.96
C LEU A 164 9.29 11.96 0.26
N MET A 165 10.21 10.99 0.26
CA MET A 165 11.46 11.08 -0.51
C MET A 165 11.19 11.24 -2.01
N ASN A 166 10.23 10.49 -2.56
CA ASN A 166 9.79 10.65 -3.93
C ASN A 166 9.20 12.05 -4.18
N ASP A 167 8.29 12.51 -3.31
CA ASP A 167 7.62 13.79 -3.48
C ASP A 167 8.60 14.95 -3.38
N PHE A 168 9.51 14.93 -2.40
CA PHE A 168 10.56 15.95 -2.27
C PHE A 168 11.51 15.96 -3.46
N TYR A 169 11.80 14.81 -4.08
CA TYR A 169 12.55 14.80 -5.32
C TYR A 169 11.84 15.61 -6.43
N TYR A 170 10.52 15.46 -6.59
CA TYR A 170 9.76 16.27 -7.56
C TYR A 170 9.64 17.74 -7.17
N LEU A 171 9.57 18.05 -5.87
CA LEU A 171 9.47 19.43 -5.38
C LEU A 171 10.79 20.20 -5.46
N VAL A 172 11.93 19.53 -5.30
CA VAL A 172 13.26 20.17 -5.27
C VAL A 172 13.99 20.04 -6.60
N VAL A 173 14.06 18.83 -7.15
CA VAL A 173 14.87 18.50 -8.33
C VAL A 173 14.02 18.47 -9.59
N GLY A 174 12.82 17.88 -9.52
CA GLY A 174 11.86 17.80 -10.62
C GLY A 174 11.15 19.13 -10.94
N ALA A 175 11.42 20.19 -10.19
CA ALA A 175 10.82 21.52 -10.35
C ALA A 175 11.35 22.31 -11.57
N GLY A 176 12.05 21.66 -12.51
CA GLY A 176 12.53 22.22 -13.77
C GLY A 176 11.43 22.62 -14.76
N GLY A 177 10.33 23.22 -14.29
CA GLY A 177 9.29 23.86 -15.10
C GLY A 177 7.93 23.15 -15.17
N ASN A 178 7.77 21.97 -14.55
CA ASN A 178 6.50 21.22 -14.61
C ASN A 178 5.57 21.55 -13.42
N VAL A 179 4.72 22.56 -13.61
CA VAL A 179 3.79 23.09 -12.60
C VAL A 179 2.79 22.04 -12.09
N ASP A 180 2.40 21.09 -12.93
CA ASP A 180 1.43 20.05 -12.58
C ASP A 180 2.05 19.00 -11.65
N ALA A 181 3.30 18.60 -11.91
CA ALA A 181 4.02 17.63 -11.08
C ALA A 181 4.21 18.20 -9.67
N TYR A 182 4.63 19.46 -9.61
CA TYR A 182 4.77 20.19 -8.35
C TYR A 182 3.44 20.21 -7.58
N SER A 183 2.34 20.58 -8.24
CA SER A 183 1.02 20.67 -7.59
C SER A 183 0.54 19.33 -7.03
N ILE A 184 0.75 18.25 -7.79
CA ILE A 184 0.40 16.87 -7.43
C ILE A 184 1.21 16.39 -6.22
N HIS A 185 2.53 16.57 -6.25
CA HIS A 185 3.40 16.12 -5.16
C HIS A 185 3.25 16.99 -3.91
N MET A 186 2.96 18.28 -4.06
CA MET A 186 2.60 19.15 -2.94
C MET A 186 1.30 18.69 -2.27
N PHE A 187 0.28 18.30 -3.04
CA PHE A 187 -0.96 17.72 -2.50
C PHE A 187 -0.67 16.44 -1.70
N SER A 188 0.16 15.54 -2.23
CA SER A 188 0.58 14.32 -1.52
C SER A 188 1.30 14.62 -0.20
N VAL A 189 2.27 15.54 -0.20
CA VAL A 189 3.03 15.94 1.00
C VAL A 189 2.11 16.48 2.10
N CYS A 190 1.08 17.25 1.74
CA CYS A 190 0.08 17.76 2.68
C CYS A 190 -0.71 16.66 3.41
N PHE A 191 -0.88 15.47 2.81
CA PHE A 191 -1.47 14.30 3.47
C PHE A 191 -0.42 13.49 4.23
N LEU A 192 0.75 13.29 3.63
CA LEU A 192 1.76 12.38 4.17
C LEU A 192 2.51 12.92 5.40
N ILE A 193 2.75 14.24 5.50
CA ILE A 193 3.43 14.82 6.68
C ILE A 193 2.58 14.66 7.96
N PRO A 194 1.29 15.05 7.98
CA PRO A 194 0.44 14.79 9.14
C PRO A 194 0.31 13.30 9.46
N PHE A 195 0.22 12.45 8.43
CA PHE A 195 0.16 11.01 8.59
C PHE A 195 1.44 10.45 9.23
N LEU A 196 2.62 10.95 8.86
CA LEU A 196 3.88 10.57 9.51
C LEU A 196 3.88 10.98 10.99
N GLY A 197 3.38 12.18 11.31
CA GLY A 197 3.28 12.69 12.68
C GLY A 197 2.40 11.81 13.58
N ILE A 198 1.19 11.47 13.15
CA ILE A 198 0.31 10.58 13.94
C ILE A 198 0.84 9.14 13.99
N SER A 199 1.49 8.65 12.93
CA SER A 199 2.05 7.29 12.88
C SER A 199 3.21 7.14 13.85
N THR A 200 4.14 8.11 13.87
CA THR A 200 5.29 8.09 14.79
C THR A 200 4.86 8.18 16.25
N SER A 201 3.81 8.97 16.54
CA SER A 201 3.18 9.00 17.86
C SER A 201 2.58 7.65 18.26
N LEU A 202 1.82 7.00 17.36
CA LEU A 202 1.24 5.68 17.62
C LEU A 202 2.34 4.61 17.79
N LEU A 203 3.38 4.64 16.95
CA LEU A 203 4.50 3.70 17.01
C LEU A 203 5.17 3.73 18.38
N LYS A 204 5.32 4.91 19.01
CA LYS A 204 5.89 5.02 20.36
C LYS A 204 5.20 4.12 21.40
N TYR A 205 3.89 3.92 21.28
CA TYR A 205 3.12 3.07 22.19
C TYR A 205 2.94 1.63 21.70
N ASN A 206 2.95 1.43 20.38
CA ASN A 206 2.80 0.12 19.74
C ASN A 206 4.15 -0.63 19.57
N TRP A 207 5.28 0.06 19.67
CA TRP A 207 6.61 -0.53 19.58
C TRP A 207 6.84 -1.57 20.69
N PHE A 208 7.69 -2.56 20.40
CA PHE A 208 8.02 -3.61 21.34
C PHE A 208 8.68 -3.06 22.63
N PRO A 209 8.24 -3.51 23.82
CA PRO A 209 7.05 -4.30 24.10
C PRO A 209 5.77 -3.44 23.99
N SER A 210 4.81 -3.88 23.18
CA SER A 210 3.64 -3.07 22.84
C SER A 210 2.73 -2.83 24.04
N LYS A 211 2.34 -1.56 24.24
CA LYS A 211 1.33 -1.16 25.24
C LYS A 211 -0.07 -1.11 24.64
N VAL A 212 -0.17 -1.00 23.31
CA VAL A 212 -1.43 -0.83 22.60
C VAL A 212 -1.42 -1.56 21.25
N PHE A 213 -2.52 -2.23 20.92
CA PHE A 213 -2.72 -2.78 19.58
C PHE A 213 -3.49 -1.81 18.70
N VAL A 214 -3.12 -1.79 17.42
CA VAL A 214 -3.67 -0.83 16.48
C VAL A 214 -5.07 -1.22 16.00
N GLY A 215 -5.31 -2.52 15.78
CA GLY A 215 -6.57 -3.04 15.24
C GLY A 215 -6.68 -2.86 13.73
N ASP A 216 -7.74 -3.43 13.16
CA ASP A 216 -8.07 -3.35 11.73
C ASP A 216 -8.29 -1.90 11.30
N THR A 217 -8.82 -1.06 12.20
CA THR A 217 -9.00 0.39 11.97
C THR A 217 -7.72 1.04 11.45
N TRP A 218 -6.55 0.75 12.03
CA TRP A 218 -5.29 1.35 11.57
C TRP A 218 -4.86 0.82 10.21
N CYS A 219 -4.88 -0.49 10.01
CA CYS A 219 -4.48 -1.12 8.74
C CYS A 219 -5.32 -0.56 7.58
N TYR A 220 -6.61 -0.38 7.83
CA TYR A 220 -7.56 0.16 6.88
C TYR A 220 -7.37 1.63 6.60
N PHE A 221 -7.31 2.43 7.65
CA PHE A 221 -7.03 3.86 7.53
C PHE A 221 -5.71 4.13 6.81
N SER A 222 -4.60 3.55 7.28
CA SER A 222 -3.25 3.76 6.71
C SER A 222 -3.17 3.33 5.25
N GLY A 223 -3.71 2.16 4.91
CA GLY A 223 -3.79 1.69 3.53
C GLY A 223 -4.62 2.61 2.64
N MET A 224 -5.72 3.17 3.15
CA MET A 224 -6.53 4.12 2.39
C MET A 224 -5.83 5.47 2.22
N VAL A 225 -5.07 5.96 3.20
CA VAL A 225 -4.23 7.16 3.03
C VAL A 225 -3.31 6.99 1.82
N PHE A 226 -2.66 5.84 1.70
CA PHE A 226 -1.80 5.53 0.55
C PHE A 226 -2.56 5.45 -0.77
N ALA A 227 -3.70 4.75 -0.80
CA ALA A 227 -4.53 4.68 -1.99
C ALA A 227 -5.00 6.08 -2.43
N VAL A 228 -5.43 6.91 -1.48
CA VAL A 228 -5.90 8.27 -1.69
C VAL A 228 -4.82 9.17 -2.30
N VAL A 229 -3.63 9.21 -1.71
CA VAL A 229 -2.54 10.04 -2.26
C VAL A 229 -2.04 9.49 -3.59
N GLY A 230 -1.99 8.16 -3.77
CA GLY A 230 -1.54 7.54 -5.01
C GLY A 230 -2.49 7.76 -6.18
N ILE A 231 -3.81 7.68 -5.93
CA ILE A 231 -4.85 7.86 -6.96
C ILE A 231 -5.01 9.35 -7.29
N SER A 232 -5.24 10.21 -6.29
CA SER A 232 -5.40 11.66 -6.51
C SER A 232 -4.10 12.33 -6.96
N GLY A 233 -2.96 11.73 -6.63
CA GLY A 233 -1.65 12.17 -7.09
C GLY A 233 -1.20 11.54 -8.42
N HIS A 234 -2.03 10.73 -9.10
CA HIS A 234 -1.69 10.08 -10.36
C HIS A 234 -0.37 9.26 -10.36
N PHE A 235 0.13 8.85 -9.19
CA PHE A 235 1.36 8.07 -9.04
C PHE A 235 1.11 6.69 -8.42
N ALA A 236 -0.11 6.15 -8.52
CA ALA A 236 -0.48 4.80 -8.05
C ALA A 236 0.49 3.70 -8.54
N LYS A 237 1.08 3.84 -9.73
CA LYS A 237 2.14 2.93 -10.21
C LYS A 237 3.41 2.99 -9.37
N THR A 238 3.88 4.20 -9.04
CA THR A 238 5.03 4.41 -8.15
C THR A 238 4.71 3.92 -6.74
N LEU A 239 3.47 4.15 -6.26
CA LEU A 239 3.01 3.63 -4.98
C LEU A 239 3.16 2.10 -4.90
N MET A 240 2.75 1.37 -5.96
CA MET A 240 2.88 -0.10 -6.00
C MET A 240 4.34 -0.57 -5.92
N LEU A 241 5.31 0.24 -6.35
CA LEU A 241 6.74 -0.10 -6.20
C LEU A 241 7.18 -0.08 -4.73
N PHE A 242 6.63 0.81 -3.91
CA PHE A 242 6.92 0.87 -2.47
C PHE A 242 6.13 -0.19 -1.67
N PHE A 243 5.06 -0.72 -2.26
CA PHE A 243 4.29 -1.85 -1.73
C PHE A 243 4.83 -3.23 -2.15
N ILE A 244 6.00 -3.32 -2.79
CA ILE A 244 6.55 -4.62 -3.21
C ILE A 244 6.60 -5.65 -2.08
N PRO A 245 7.06 -5.33 -0.86
CA PRO A 245 7.04 -6.31 0.24
C PRO A 245 5.61 -6.79 0.57
N GLN A 246 4.62 -5.90 0.58
CA GLN A 246 3.21 -6.24 0.78
C GLN A 246 2.66 -7.11 -0.37
N ILE A 247 3.04 -6.81 -1.63
CA ILE A 247 2.68 -7.59 -2.82
C ILE A 247 3.30 -8.99 -2.73
N ILE A 248 4.57 -9.10 -2.38
CA ILE A 248 5.25 -10.39 -2.19
C ILE A 248 4.57 -11.17 -1.06
N ASN A 249 4.24 -10.54 0.07
CA ASN A 249 3.53 -11.20 1.16
C ASN A 249 2.16 -11.72 0.72
N PHE A 250 1.41 -10.93 -0.06
CA PHE A 250 0.12 -11.33 -0.61
C PHE A 250 0.26 -12.53 -1.56
N ILE A 251 1.16 -12.46 -2.55
CA ILE A 251 1.41 -13.54 -3.51
C ILE A 251 1.87 -14.80 -2.79
N TYR A 252 2.77 -14.66 -1.82
CA TYR A 252 3.28 -15.78 -1.03
C TYR A 252 2.19 -16.40 -0.15
N SER A 253 1.30 -15.57 0.42
CA SER A 253 0.13 -16.00 1.20
C SER A 253 -1.00 -16.58 0.35
N ALA A 254 -1.06 -16.28 -0.94
CA ALA A 254 -2.20 -16.57 -1.81
C ALA A 254 -2.65 -18.06 -1.79
N PRO A 255 -1.75 -19.07 -1.79
CA PRO A 255 -2.17 -20.46 -1.71
C PRO A 255 -2.98 -20.78 -0.44
N GLN A 256 -2.66 -20.14 0.69
CA GLN A 256 -3.44 -20.27 1.93
C GLN A 256 -4.72 -19.43 1.87
N LEU A 257 -4.64 -18.17 1.43
CA LEU A 257 -5.80 -17.26 1.39
C LEU A 257 -6.91 -17.74 0.46
N PHE A 258 -6.57 -18.39 -0.65
CA PHE A 258 -7.54 -18.94 -1.60
C PHE A 258 -7.89 -20.42 -1.33
N GLY A 259 -7.41 -21.01 -0.23
CA GLY A 259 -7.75 -22.37 0.18
C GLY A 259 -7.16 -23.48 -0.69
N ILE A 260 -6.11 -23.21 -1.46
CA ILE A 260 -5.32 -24.22 -2.18
C ILE A 260 -4.54 -25.09 -1.17
N ILE A 261 -4.03 -24.44 -0.11
CA ILE A 261 -3.42 -25.04 1.07
C ILE A 261 -4.29 -24.63 2.27
N ASP A 262 -4.39 -25.50 3.28
CA ASP A 262 -5.14 -25.18 4.49
C ASP A 262 -4.57 -23.93 5.19
N CYS A 263 -5.48 -23.04 5.61
CA CYS A 263 -5.13 -21.74 6.17
C CYS A 263 -5.60 -21.67 7.63
N PRO A 264 -4.68 -21.75 8.60
CA PRO A 264 -5.04 -21.57 10.00
C PRO A 264 -5.53 -20.14 10.25
N ARG A 265 -6.39 -19.97 11.26
CA ARG A 265 -6.94 -18.65 11.64
C ARG A 265 -5.84 -17.64 11.97
N HIS A 266 -4.79 -18.10 12.65
CA HIS A 266 -3.61 -17.28 12.99
C HIS A 266 -2.37 -17.86 12.35
N ARG A 267 -1.64 -17.02 11.62
CA ARG A 267 -0.40 -17.36 10.89
C ARG A 267 0.85 -16.73 11.52
N LEU A 268 0.70 -16.22 12.73
CA LEU A 268 1.73 -15.52 13.49
C LEU A 268 2.79 -16.51 13.99
N PRO A 269 4.06 -16.09 14.09
CA PRO A 269 5.11 -16.94 14.65
C PRO A 269 4.80 -17.32 16.11
N LYS A 270 5.34 -18.45 16.56
CA LYS A 270 5.13 -18.96 17.91
C LYS A 270 6.21 -18.42 18.85
N PHE A 271 5.79 -17.81 19.95
CA PHE A 271 6.70 -17.35 21.00
C PHE A 271 7.10 -18.49 21.94
N ASN A 272 8.39 -18.64 22.19
CA ASN A 272 8.91 -19.52 23.23
C ASN A 272 9.28 -18.69 24.47
N LYS A 273 8.73 -19.07 25.63
CA LYS A 273 8.95 -18.36 26.90
C LYS A 273 10.35 -18.60 27.48
N ASP A 274 10.96 -19.73 27.18
CA ASP A 274 12.20 -20.16 27.81
C ASP A 274 13.42 -19.38 27.30
N ASP A 275 13.44 -19.06 26.01
CA ASP A 275 14.51 -18.28 25.35
C ASP A 275 14.08 -16.87 24.93
N GLY A 276 12.78 -16.56 24.96
CA GLY A 276 12.23 -15.27 24.56
C GLY A 276 12.27 -15.02 23.04
N LEU A 277 12.32 -16.07 22.22
CA LEU A 277 12.43 -15.99 20.76
C LEU A 277 11.13 -16.38 20.05
N LEU A 278 10.98 -15.90 18.82
CA LEU A 278 9.92 -16.28 17.90
C LEU A 278 10.41 -17.38 16.96
N TYR A 279 9.60 -18.43 16.86
CA TYR A 279 9.79 -19.58 15.99
C TYR A 279 8.74 -19.60 14.88
N ASN A 280 9.05 -20.32 13.79
CA ASN A 280 8.09 -20.53 12.73
C ASN A 280 6.80 -21.19 13.23
N SER A 281 5.68 -20.73 12.68
CA SER A 281 4.38 -21.38 12.82
C SER A 281 4.12 -22.26 11.60
N TYR A 282 3.30 -23.30 11.78
CA TYR A 282 3.10 -24.35 10.79
C TYR A 282 1.62 -24.62 10.55
N THR A 283 1.27 -24.93 9.31
CA THR A 283 0.02 -25.60 8.92
C THR A 283 0.22 -27.10 9.04
N GLU A 284 -0.73 -27.81 9.64
CA GLU A 284 -0.69 -29.26 9.86
C GLU A 284 -1.62 -29.98 8.86
N TYR A 285 -1.15 -31.08 8.29
CA TYR A 285 -1.87 -31.86 7.26
C TYR A 285 -2.27 -33.26 7.72
N GLU A 286 -1.88 -33.65 8.93
CA GLU A 286 -2.21 -34.92 9.57
C GLU A 286 -2.87 -34.65 10.91
N GLY A 287 -3.82 -35.48 11.32
CA GLY A 287 -4.59 -35.32 12.57
C GLY A 287 -6.09 -35.13 12.32
N GLU A 288 -6.88 -35.35 13.37
CA GLU A 288 -8.33 -35.24 13.33
C GLU A 288 -8.74 -33.78 13.08
N GLY A 289 -9.51 -33.53 12.01
CA GLY A 289 -9.94 -32.18 11.61
C GLY A 289 -9.02 -31.44 10.64
N ASN A 290 -7.82 -31.95 10.34
CA ASN A 290 -6.88 -31.30 9.41
C ASN A 290 -7.14 -31.75 7.96
N LYS A 291 -7.04 -30.81 7.02
CA LYS A 291 -7.20 -31.10 5.58
C LYS A 291 -5.90 -31.68 5.01
N PRO A 292 -5.92 -32.87 4.38
CA PRO A 292 -4.70 -33.46 3.83
C PRO A 292 -4.19 -32.65 2.65
N LEU A 293 -2.87 -32.52 2.54
CA LEU A 293 -2.22 -31.83 1.43
C LEU A 293 -2.44 -32.57 0.11
N ASN A 294 -2.86 -31.85 -0.94
CA ASN A 294 -3.01 -32.42 -2.27
C ASN A 294 -1.66 -32.95 -2.79
N LEU A 295 -1.62 -34.23 -3.19
CA LEU A 295 -0.43 -34.90 -3.72
C LEU A 295 0.23 -34.16 -4.89
N LYS A 296 -0.55 -33.43 -5.71
CA LYS A 296 -0.03 -32.62 -6.82
C LYS A 296 0.87 -31.45 -6.37
N LEU A 297 0.74 -31.02 -5.11
CA LEU A 297 1.53 -29.91 -4.55
C LEU A 297 2.86 -30.36 -3.96
N TYR A 298 3.07 -31.66 -3.73
CA TYR A 298 4.33 -32.19 -3.18
C TYR A 298 5.59 -31.76 -3.96
N PRO A 299 5.67 -31.88 -5.30
CA PRO A 299 6.86 -31.45 -6.03
C PRO A 299 7.12 -29.95 -5.88
N ILE A 300 6.06 -29.13 -5.85
CA ILE A 300 6.16 -27.67 -5.68
C ILE A 300 6.66 -27.35 -4.27
N MET A 301 6.09 -27.96 -3.23
CA MET A 301 6.51 -27.75 -1.84
C MET A 301 7.97 -28.15 -1.63
N ASN A 302 8.38 -29.31 -2.14
CA ASN A 302 9.78 -29.73 -2.07
C ASN A 302 10.73 -28.78 -2.82
N PHE A 303 10.29 -28.23 -3.96
CA PHE A 303 11.06 -27.22 -4.69
C PHE A 303 11.18 -25.91 -3.90
N LEU A 304 10.10 -25.42 -3.30
CA LEU A 304 10.11 -24.22 -2.45
C LEU A 304 10.98 -24.40 -1.21
N GLU A 305 11.02 -25.59 -0.61
CA GLU A 305 11.90 -25.91 0.51
C GLU A 305 13.38 -25.86 0.10
N LYS A 306 13.73 -26.40 -1.07
CA LYS A 306 15.10 -26.30 -1.62
C LYS A 306 15.54 -24.85 -1.84
N LEU A 307 14.62 -23.97 -2.21
CA LEU A 307 14.87 -22.53 -2.33
C LEU A 307 14.89 -21.78 -0.99
N LYS A 308 14.74 -22.48 0.15
CA LYS A 308 14.60 -21.90 1.49
C LYS A 308 13.46 -20.88 1.60
N LEU A 309 12.36 -21.13 0.86
CA LEU A 309 11.15 -20.31 0.93
C LEU A 309 10.18 -20.86 1.97
N ILE A 310 10.10 -22.18 2.12
CA ILE A 310 9.28 -22.84 3.16
C ILE A 310 10.12 -23.81 3.98
N SER A 311 9.65 -24.14 5.18
CA SER A 311 10.16 -25.25 5.99
C SER A 311 9.13 -26.37 6.00
N LEU A 312 9.52 -27.60 5.67
CA LEU A 312 8.65 -28.78 5.72
C LEU A 312 9.07 -29.69 6.87
N VAL A 313 8.08 -30.31 7.50
CA VAL A 313 8.29 -31.44 8.42
C VAL A 313 7.75 -32.68 7.76
N LYS A 314 8.65 -33.63 7.50
CA LYS A 314 8.36 -34.88 6.79
C LYS A 314 8.48 -36.06 7.73
N LYS A 315 7.70 -37.11 7.47
CA LYS A 315 7.79 -38.39 8.17
C LYS A 315 7.75 -39.51 7.17
N GLN A 316 8.52 -40.54 7.47
CA GLN A 316 8.54 -41.76 6.70
C GLN A 316 7.37 -42.66 7.12
N LYS A 317 6.53 -43.05 6.15
CA LYS A 317 5.41 -43.99 6.35
C LYS A 317 5.55 -45.12 5.34
N GLY A 318 6.27 -46.18 5.71
CA GLY A 318 6.72 -47.23 4.78
C GLY A 318 7.78 -46.68 3.82
N ASP A 319 7.67 -47.00 2.53
CA ASP A 319 8.59 -46.54 1.47
C ASP A 319 8.35 -45.11 0.99
N LYS A 320 7.35 -44.40 1.53
CA LYS A 320 6.98 -43.06 1.08
C LYS A 320 7.24 -42.01 2.16
N GLU A 321 7.84 -40.90 1.73
CA GLU A 321 8.00 -39.70 2.54
C GLU A 321 6.74 -38.83 2.41
N ILE A 322 6.11 -38.51 3.55
CA ILE A 322 4.86 -37.75 3.61
C ILE A 322 5.14 -36.42 4.32
N ILE A 323 4.61 -35.33 3.75
CA ILE A 323 4.69 -34.00 4.36
C ILE A 323 3.60 -33.89 5.43
N ILE A 324 3.98 -33.75 6.69
CA ILE A 324 3.05 -33.59 7.82
C ILE A 324 2.74 -32.11 8.06
N LYS A 325 3.75 -31.25 8.01
CA LYS A 325 3.60 -29.82 8.30
C LYS A 325 4.38 -28.99 7.30
N SER A 326 3.90 -27.78 7.02
CA SER A 326 4.68 -26.75 6.34
C SER A 326 4.59 -25.43 7.09
N SER A 327 5.64 -24.63 7.04
CA SER A 327 5.63 -23.27 7.59
C SER A 327 4.47 -22.46 7.01
N ASN A 328 3.86 -21.59 7.82
CA ASN A 328 2.85 -20.65 7.33
C ASN A 328 3.44 -19.69 6.29
N LEU A 329 2.70 -19.45 5.21
CA LEU A 329 3.18 -18.69 4.06
C LEU A 329 2.97 -17.19 4.30
N THR A 330 3.92 -16.56 4.99
CA THR A 330 3.97 -15.12 5.26
C THR A 330 5.42 -14.63 5.26
N ILE A 331 5.68 -13.37 4.93
CA ILE A 331 7.04 -12.80 5.00
C ILE A 331 7.62 -12.84 6.42
N ILE A 332 6.76 -12.75 7.45
CA ILE A 332 7.18 -12.86 8.86
C ILE A 332 7.83 -14.23 9.11
N ASN A 333 7.14 -15.32 8.73
CA ASN A 333 7.70 -16.67 8.86
C ASN A 333 8.89 -16.88 7.92
N LEU A 334 8.86 -16.33 6.70
CA LEU A 334 9.98 -16.41 5.76
C LEU A 334 11.26 -15.78 6.32
N THR A 335 11.14 -14.65 7.01
CA THR A 335 12.27 -13.98 7.64
C THR A 335 12.88 -14.86 8.73
N ILE A 336 12.05 -15.52 9.56
CA ILE A 336 12.51 -16.49 10.57
C ILE A 336 13.20 -17.70 9.91
N ILE A 337 12.72 -18.18 8.76
CA ILE A 337 13.39 -19.27 8.02
C ILE A 337 14.80 -18.85 7.60
N TRP A 338 15.01 -17.59 7.23
CA TRP A 338 16.30 -17.08 6.80
C TRP A 338 17.24 -16.72 7.97
N THR A 339 16.71 -16.18 9.07
CA THR A 339 17.52 -15.72 10.20
C THR A 339 17.68 -16.76 11.30
N GLY A 340 16.82 -17.79 11.34
CA GLY A 340 16.59 -18.60 12.51
C GLY A 340 15.69 -17.90 13.56
N PRO A 341 15.46 -18.55 14.72
CA PRO A 341 14.67 -17.99 15.81
C PRO A 341 15.23 -16.64 16.27
N ILE A 342 14.35 -15.66 16.41
CA ILE A 342 14.74 -14.26 16.62
C ILE A 342 13.77 -13.56 17.55
N ARG A 343 14.27 -12.59 18.33
CA ARG A 343 13.44 -11.77 19.22
C ARG A 343 12.49 -10.89 18.39
N GLU A 344 11.30 -10.63 18.93
CA GLU A 344 10.22 -9.95 18.22
C GLU A 344 10.56 -8.55 17.70
N ASP A 345 11.20 -7.71 18.51
CA ASP A 345 11.66 -6.37 18.09
C ASP A 345 12.67 -6.42 16.94
N LYS A 346 13.61 -7.38 17.02
CA LYS A 346 14.61 -7.59 15.97
C LYS A 346 13.95 -8.09 14.68
N LEU A 347 12.98 -9.00 14.78
CA LEU A 347 12.20 -9.47 13.62
C LEU A 347 11.46 -8.31 12.95
N CYS A 348 10.76 -7.49 13.74
CA CYS A 348 10.07 -6.30 13.23
C CYS A 348 11.04 -5.35 12.53
N LEU A 349 12.18 -5.05 13.16
CA LEU A 349 13.21 -4.18 12.59
C LEU A 349 13.79 -4.76 11.29
N THR A 350 14.09 -6.06 11.24
CA THR A 350 14.61 -6.72 10.02
C THR A 350 13.62 -6.59 8.86
N ILE A 351 12.33 -6.80 9.10
CA ILE A 351 11.29 -6.65 8.06
C ILE A 351 11.20 -5.19 7.60
N MET A 352 11.23 -4.22 8.52
CA MET A 352 11.23 -2.79 8.17
C MET A 352 12.47 -2.37 7.38
N ILE A 353 13.65 -2.87 7.75
CA ILE A 353 14.91 -2.61 7.02
C ILE A 353 14.83 -3.20 5.61
N LEU A 354 14.36 -4.45 5.47
CA LEU A 354 14.16 -5.08 4.18
C LEU A 354 13.20 -4.26 3.30
N GLN A 355 12.08 -3.81 3.88
CA GLN A 355 11.12 -2.98 3.19
C GLN A 355 11.71 -1.64 2.75
N PHE A 356 12.45 -0.97 3.61
CA PHE A 356 13.12 0.29 3.27
C PHE A 356 14.17 0.08 2.18
N ALA A 357 14.99 -0.96 2.26
CA ALA A 357 16.01 -1.27 1.27
C ALA A 357 15.41 -1.59 -0.11
N VAL A 358 14.36 -2.41 -0.17
CA VAL A 358 13.62 -2.71 -1.40
C VAL A 358 13.00 -1.44 -1.97
N GLY A 359 12.31 -0.66 -1.13
CA GLY A 359 11.65 0.58 -1.54
C GLY A 359 12.62 1.65 -2.04
N LEU A 360 13.76 1.84 -1.36
CA LEU A 360 14.82 2.75 -1.77
C LEU A 360 15.45 2.32 -3.10
N THR A 361 15.70 1.01 -3.26
CA THR A 361 16.16 0.46 -4.54
C THR A 361 15.17 0.77 -5.65
N MET A 362 13.88 0.54 -5.42
CA MET A 362 12.84 0.86 -6.41
C MET A 362 12.72 2.36 -6.69
N LEU A 363 12.91 3.22 -5.69
CA LEU A 363 12.95 4.66 -5.87
C LEU A 363 14.11 5.06 -6.80
N ILE A 364 15.30 4.50 -6.57
CA ILE A 364 16.46 4.73 -7.44
C ILE A 364 16.18 4.23 -8.86
N LEU A 365 15.66 3.01 -9.03
CA LEU A 365 15.32 2.45 -10.34
C LEU A 365 14.23 3.27 -11.05
N ARG A 366 13.28 3.83 -10.29
CA ARG A 366 12.22 4.71 -10.80
C ARG A 366 12.79 5.97 -11.43
N HIS A 367 13.78 6.61 -10.79
CA HIS A 367 14.37 7.87 -11.25
C HIS A 367 15.58 7.69 -12.19
N SER A 368 16.09 6.46 -12.36
CA SER A 368 17.24 6.15 -13.24
C SER A 368 16.85 5.32 -14.47
N LEU A 369 16.26 4.13 -14.28
CA LEU A 369 15.95 3.18 -15.36
C LEU A 369 14.59 3.45 -16.03
N ALA A 370 13.59 3.91 -15.30
CA ALA A 370 12.27 4.17 -15.90
C ALA A 370 12.34 5.23 -17.02
N PRO A 371 13.10 6.35 -16.88
CA PRO A 371 13.31 7.29 -17.97
C PRO A 371 13.94 6.64 -19.20
N MET A 372 14.82 5.65 -19.03
CA MET A 372 15.42 4.90 -20.14
C MET A 372 14.42 3.95 -20.82
N LEU A 373 13.58 3.25 -20.06
CA LEU A 373 12.64 2.24 -20.56
C LEU A 373 11.39 2.84 -21.22
N PHE A 374 10.86 3.91 -20.64
CA PHE A 374 9.68 4.62 -21.16
C PHE A 374 10.07 5.81 -22.05
N GLY A 375 11.33 6.25 -21.96
CA GLY A 375 11.91 7.33 -22.75
C GLY A 375 11.57 8.73 -22.27
N PHE A 376 10.86 8.83 -21.16
CA PHE A 376 10.54 10.07 -20.45
C PHE A 376 10.47 9.74 -18.96
N ASP A 377 11.02 10.62 -18.13
CA ASP A 377 10.70 10.63 -16.71
C ASP A 377 9.43 11.45 -16.49
N ASN A 378 8.64 11.10 -15.48
CA ASN A 378 7.49 11.93 -15.06
C ASN A 378 7.92 13.35 -14.68
N SER A 379 9.23 13.59 -14.49
CA SER A 379 9.83 14.86 -14.11
C SER A 379 10.04 15.86 -15.27
N TRP A 380 10.04 15.46 -16.56
CA TRP A 380 10.47 16.38 -17.63
C TRP A 380 9.44 16.72 -18.72
N THR A 381 8.48 15.85 -19.06
CA THR A 381 7.63 16.11 -20.26
C THR A 381 6.27 15.43 -20.28
N MET A 382 5.95 14.61 -19.28
CA MET A 382 4.73 13.78 -19.29
C MET A 382 3.46 14.61 -19.12
N LEU A 383 3.45 15.60 -18.23
CA LEU A 383 2.21 16.33 -17.90
C LEU A 383 1.75 17.25 -19.03
N ASN A 384 2.66 17.85 -19.80
CA ASN A 384 2.31 18.69 -20.97
C ASN A 384 1.66 17.92 -22.14
N ARG A 385 1.67 16.58 -22.14
CA ARG A 385 0.94 15.76 -23.14
C ARG A 385 -0.42 15.27 -22.65
N PHE A 386 -0.66 15.35 -21.34
CA PHE A 386 -1.87 14.86 -20.69
C PHE A 386 -2.71 15.97 -20.06
N TYR A 387 -2.25 17.22 -20.10
CA TYR A 387 -3.00 18.44 -19.80
C TYR A 387 -3.36 19.19 -21.09
#